data_AF-A0A4Z0XWH9-F1
#
_entry.id   AF-A0A4Z0XWH9-F1
#
_cell.length_a   1.000
_cell.length_b   1.000
_cell.length_c   1.000
_cell.angle_alpha   90.00
_cell.angle_beta   90.00
_cell.angle_gamma   90.00
#
_symmetry.space_group_name_H-M   'P 1'
#
loop_
_entity.id
_entity.type
_entity.pdbx_description
1 polymer ?
#
loop_
_entity_poly.entity_id
_entity_poly.type
_entity_poly.pdbx_seq_one_letter_code
_entity_poly.pdbx_strand_id
1 'polypeptide(L)'
;MSRKRNSRRDLTPRVYDKKSGEYRPVADLREQDPAVRNKYATPQRRSQLRRRRRRRFLLVFYILLFLTVTVGAVVISLTVLFKIDAIEVTGTSRYSANAIVEAAGIKKGENLFLANTEGASAAIQQKLPYIGTAKVSRGLPAKIYIKVAEVPVSGVLENKGKYIVIGTNGKVLEIANRMPANFPVIKGLSLAKAETGKMIVYKDSAQQDIFKDLTAAITNNKLDKITEIDLSNPSKIQILYDSRILMNLGLPSDFDYKIRFAKTILDEGKIKENEYGTLNLSVAAEDNKSFFDPSHAISSAPSRQSPSSASSSTSSAQ
;
A
#
# COMPACT_ATOMS: atom_id res chain seq x y z
N MET A 1 -94.55 66.78 -12.15
CA MET A 1 -93.60 66.83 -11.00
C MET A 1 -92.82 65.51 -10.96
N SER A 2 -91.52 65.55 -11.27
CA SER A 2 -90.62 64.39 -11.33
C SER A 2 -89.82 64.28 -10.03
N ARG A 3 -89.82 63.12 -9.37
CA ARG A 3 -88.90 62.79 -8.25
C ARG A 3 -88.07 61.56 -8.60
N LYS A 4 -86.77 61.79 -8.76
CA LYS A 4 -85.69 60.85 -9.05
C LYS A 4 -85.70 59.63 -8.13
N ARG A 5 -85.76 58.42 -8.70
CA ARG A 5 -85.22 57.20 -8.08
C ARG A 5 -83.70 57.25 -8.16
N ASN A 6 -83.02 57.47 -7.03
CA ASN A 6 -81.56 57.43 -6.99
C ASN A 6 -81.07 55.98 -6.91
N SER A 7 -80.18 55.62 -7.84
CA SER A 7 -79.56 54.31 -8.00
C SER A 7 -78.74 53.90 -6.76
N ARG A 8 -78.98 52.71 -6.22
CA ARG A 8 -77.99 52.00 -5.39
C ARG A 8 -76.83 51.59 -6.30
N ARG A 9 -75.81 52.45 -6.39
CA ARG A 9 -74.54 52.13 -7.08
C ARG A 9 -73.76 51.13 -6.25
N ASP A 10 -73.10 50.20 -6.92
CA ASP A 10 -72.07 49.31 -6.40
C ASP A 10 -71.12 50.06 -5.46
N LEU A 11 -71.29 49.86 -4.16
CA LEU A 11 -70.32 50.31 -3.17
C LEU A 11 -69.22 49.26 -3.14
N THR A 12 -68.08 49.59 -3.76
CA THR A 12 -66.85 48.81 -3.56
C THR A 12 -66.58 48.73 -2.06
N PRO A 13 -66.32 47.52 -1.51
CA PRO A 13 -66.09 47.38 -0.09
C PRO A 13 -64.91 48.28 0.33
N ARG A 14 -65.10 49.04 1.41
CA ARG A 14 -64.10 49.97 1.96
C ARG A 14 -63.57 49.45 3.30
N VAL A 15 -62.30 49.72 3.58
CA VAL A 15 -61.60 49.29 4.80
C VAL A 15 -60.97 50.49 5.46
N TYR A 16 -61.09 50.56 6.78
CA TYR A 16 -60.51 51.62 7.58
C TYR A 16 -58.98 51.46 7.65
N ASP A 17 -58.24 52.45 7.15
CA ASP A 17 -56.79 52.53 7.23
C ASP A 17 -56.37 53.31 8.48
N LYS A 18 -55.77 52.61 9.45
CA LYS A 18 -55.34 53.21 10.72
C LYS A 18 -54.22 54.24 10.59
N LYS A 19 -53.45 54.24 9.49
CA LYS A 19 -52.35 55.19 9.29
C LYS A 19 -52.84 56.52 8.72
N SER A 20 -53.79 56.48 7.80
CA SER A 20 -54.38 57.68 7.19
C SER A 20 -55.67 58.16 7.88
N GLY A 21 -56.30 57.31 8.71
CA GLY A 21 -57.54 57.63 9.41
C GLY A 21 -58.80 57.54 8.54
N GLU A 22 -58.69 57.10 7.28
CA GLU A 22 -59.78 57.13 6.30
C GLU A 22 -60.21 55.73 5.82
N TYR A 23 -61.45 55.64 5.30
CA TYR A 23 -61.97 54.44 4.65
C TYR A 23 -61.56 54.40 3.17
N ARG A 24 -60.62 53.52 2.82
CA ARG A 24 -60.13 53.33 1.44
C ARG A 24 -60.80 52.14 0.74
N PRO A 25 -61.05 52.18 -0.58
CA PRO A 25 -61.50 51.02 -1.34
C PRO A 25 -60.54 49.83 -1.20
N VAL A 26 -61.07 48.61 -1.09
CA VAL A 26 -60.27 47.37 -0.95
C VAL A 26 -59.33 47.13 -2.14
N ALA A 27 -59.62 47.69 -3.31
CA ALA A 27 -58.79 47.57 -4.51
C ALA A 27 -57.38 48.17 -4.29
N ASP A 28 -57.31 49.40 -3.74
CA ASP A 28 -56.07 50.15 -3.59
C ASP A 28 -55.12 49.49 -2.56
N LEU A 29 -55.69 48.86 -1.53
CA LEU A 29 -54.91 48.15 -0.49
C LEU A 29 -54.36 46.79 -0.96
N ARG A 30 -54.90 46.20 -2.04
CA ARG A 30 -54.41 44.93 -2.59
C ARG A 30 -53.08 45.08 -3.33
N GLU A 31 -52.77 46.28 -3.82
CA GLU A 31 -51.52 46.56 -4.55
C GLU A 31 -50.34 46.84 -3.60
N GLN A 32 -50.58 47.38 -2.40
CA GLN A 32 -49.52 47.86 -1.51
C GLN A 32 -49.06 46.84 -0.45
N ASP A 33 -49.90 45.90 -0.02
CA ASP A 33 -49.55 44.98 1.08
C ASP A 33 -50.01 43.51 0.81
N PRO A 34 -49.08 42.55 0.69
CA PRO A 34 -49.40 41.13 0.49
C PRO A 34 -50.22 40.51 1.64
N ALA A 35 -50.14 41.06 2.86
CA ALA A 35 -50.94 40.61 4.00
C ALA A 35 -52.42 41.02 3.84
N VAL A 36 -52.69 42.25 3.39
CA VAL A 36 -54.04 42.77 3.15
C VAL A 36 -54.68 42.07 1.95
N ARG A 37 -53.91 41.83 0.89
CA ARG A 37 -54.35 41.04 -0.28
C ARG A 37 -54.82 39.63 0.09
N ASN A 38 -54.14 38.96 1.03
CA ASN A 38 -54.58 37.66 1.56
C ASN A 38 -55.82 37.78 2.47
N LYS A 39 -55.97 38.91 3.19
CA LYS A 39 -57.07 39.21 4.11
C LYS A 39 -58.38 39.61 3.43
N TYR A 40 -58.39 39.83 2.11
CA TYR A 40 -59.61 40.03 1.29
C TYR A 40 -59.66 39.09 0.08
N ALA A 41 -58.82 38.04 0.05
CA ALA A 41 -58.92 36.97 -0.93
C ALA A 41 -60.24 36.21 -0.75
N THR A 42 -60.88 35.84 -1.87
CA THR A 42 -62.13 35.06 -1.86
C THR A 42 -61.97 33.77 -1.04
N PRO A 43 -63.06 33.24 -0.44
CA PRO A 43 -63.01 31.98 0.34
C PRO A 43 -62.34 30.83 -0.42
N GLN A 44 -62.53 30.81 -1.73
CA GLN A 44 -61.89 29.86 -2.66
C GLN A 44 -60.36 30.06 -2.75
N ARG A 45 -59.83 31.29 -2.85
CA ARG A 45 -58.37 31.53 -2.86
C ARG A 45 -57.72 31.26 -1.51
N ARG A 46 -58.38 31.59 -0.39
CA ARG A 46 -57.84 31.30 0.96
C ARG A 46 -57.79 29.81 1.24
N SER A 47 -58.81 29.05 0.84
CA SER A 47 -58.81 27.59 0.96
C SER A 47 -57.76 26.95 0.04
N GLN A 48 -57.55 27.47 -1.18
CA GLN A 48 -56.46 27.04 -2.07
C GLN A 48 -55.07 27.33 -1.49
N LEU A 49 -54.83 28.51 -0.90
CA LEU A 49 -53.57 28.84 -0.24
C LEU A 49 -53.32 27.99 1.01
N ARG A 50 -54.36 27.76 1.84
CA ARG A 50 -54.30 26.81 2.97
C ARG A 50 -54.03 25.38 2.51
N ARG A 51 -54.67 24.92 1.43
CA ARG A 51 -54.45 23.59 0.82
C ARG A 51 -53.03 23.46 0.28
N ARG A 52 -52.50 24.49 -0.40
CA ARG A 52 -51.10 24.53 -0.89
C ARG A 52 -50.10 24.51 0.27
N ARG A 53 -50.32 25.29 1.32
CA ARG A 53 -49.49 25.25 2.55
C ARG A 53 -49.56 23.89 3.22
N ARG A 54 -50.74 23.29 3.37
CA ARG A 54 -50.94 21.96 3.97
C ARG A 54 -50.26 20.85 3.15
N ARG A 55 -50.36 20.90 1.81
CA ARG A 55 -49.64 19.96 0.92
C ARG A 55 -48.12 20.12 1.02
N ARG A 56 -47.60 21.35 1.07
CA ARG A 56 -46.16 21.60 1.29
C ARG A 56 -45.70 21.09 2.66
N PHE A 57 -46.47 21.33 3.72
CA PHE A 57 -46.18 20.81 5.06
C PHE A 57 -46.21 19.28 5.09
N LEU A 58 -47.20 18.64 4.45
CA LEU A 58 -47.25 17.17 4.34
C LEU A 58 -46.07 16.62 3.55
N LEU A 59 -45.69 17.25 2.44
CA LEU A 59 -44.50 16.86 1.68
C LEU A 59 -43.23 16.97 2.52
N VAL A 60 -43.03 18.10 3.20
CA VAL A 60 -41.87 18.28 4.10
C VAL A 60 -41.90 17.26 5.24
N PHE A 61 -43.07 16.99 5.82
CA PHE A 61 -43.24 15.98 6.86
C PHE A 61 -42.86 14.57 6.35
N TYR A 62 -43.35 14.16 5.18
CA TYR A 62 -42.99 12.87 4.60
C TYR A 62 -41.52 12.78 4.20
N ILE A 63 -40.92 13.88 3.70
CA ILE A 63 -39.48 13.94 3.43
C ILE A 63 -38.68 13.79 4.73
N LEU A 64 -39.06 14.51 5.79
CA LEU A 64 -38.39 14.43 7.08
C LEU A 64 -38.56 13.02 7.69
N LEU A 65 -39.77 12.46 7.66
CA LEU A 65 -40.05 11.11 8.11
C LEU A 65 -39.20 10.09 7.36
N PHE A 66 -39.16 10.18 6.02
CA PHE A 66 -38.32 9.34 5.18
C PHE A 66 -36.84 9.46 5.55
N LEU A 67 -36.33 10.68 5.73
CA LEU A 67 -34.95 10.91 6.16
C LEU A 67 -34.67 10.28 7.53
N THR A 68 -35.60 10.44 8.48
CA THR A 68 -35.46 9.90 9.85
C THR A 68 -35.42 8.37 9.84
N VAL A 69 -36.33 7.73 9.10
CA VAL A 69 -36.35 6.27 8.93
C VAL A 69 -35.08 5.77 8.24
N THR A 70 -34.62 6.47 7.21
CA THR A 70 -33.39 6.12 6.48
C THR A 70 -32.17 6.22 7.38
N VAL A 71 -32.04 7.29 8.17
CA VAL A 71 -30.95 7.43 9.15
C VAL A 71 -31.01 6.33 10.21
N GLY A 72 -32.19 6.02 10.74
CA GLY A 72 -32.38 4.92 11.69
C GLY A 72 -31.97 3.56 11.12
N ALA A 73 -32.38 3.26 9.88
CA ALA A 73 -32.02 2.03 9.18
C ALA A 73 -30.51 1.92 8.94
N VAL A 74 -29.85 3.03 8.56
CA VAL A 74 -28.39 3.08 8.41
C VAL A 74 -27.69 2.83 9.74
N VAL A 75 -28.11 3.48 10.83
CA VAL A 75 -27.52 3.28 12.17
C VAL A 75 -27.65 1.82 12.63
N ILE A 76 -28.81 1.20 12.48
CA ILE A 76 -29.03 -0.21 12.86
C ILE A 76 -28.17 -1.13 12.00
N SER A 77 -28.11 -0.89 10.69
CA SER A 77 -27.30 -1.68 9.77
C SER A 77 -25.82 -1.62 10.17
N LEU A 78 -25.31 -0.40 10.41
CA LEU A 78 -23.93 -0.15 10.84
C LEU A 78 -23.60 -0.76 12.21
N THR A 79 -24.56 -0.82 13.14
CA THR A 79 -24.31 -1.25 14.52
C THR A 79 -24.59 -2.73 14.78
N VAL A 80 -25.40 -3.39 13.96
CA VAL A 80 -25.85 -4.78 14.21
C VAL A 80 -25.46 -5.73 13.08
N LEU A 81 -25.66 -5.35 11.81
CA LEU A 81 -25.57 -6.29 10.69
C LEU A 81 -24.17 -6.41 10.09
N PHE A 82 -23.38 -5.33 10.10
CA PHE A 82 -22.08 -5.26 9.44
C PHE A 82 -20.91 -5.22 10.43
N LYS A 83 -20.98 -6.03 11.48
CA LYS A 83 -19.86 -6.20 12.42
C LYS A 83 -18.87 -7.20 11.87
N ILE A 84 -17.58 -6.94 12.07
CA ILE A 84 -16.51 -7.85 11.67
C ILE A 84 -16.51 -9.07 12.59
N ASP A 85 -16.86 -10.23 12.08
CA ASP A 85 -16.88 -11.50 12.79
C ASP A 85 -15.59 -12.31 12.56
N ALA A 86 -15.12 -12.31 11.31
CA ALA A 86 -13.91 -13.03 10.91
C ALA A 86 -12.93 -12.15 10.13
N ILE A 87 -11.64 -12.40 10.38
CA ILE A 87 -10.53 -11.81 9.63
C ILE A 87 -9.72 -12.99 9.08
N GLU A 88 -9.68 -13.11 7.76
CA GLU A 88 -9.00 -14.20 7.06
C GLU A 88 -7.73 -13.67 6.40
N VAL A 89 -6.59 -14.28 6.74
CA VAL A 89 -5.29 -13.93 6.18
C VAL A 89 -4.88 -14.99 5.17
N THR A 90 -4.51 -14.56 3.97
CA THR A 90 -4.11 -15.45 2.87
C THR A 90 -2.83 -14.96 2.20
N GLY A 91 -2.12 -15.86 1.52
CA GLY A 91 -0.88 -15.58 0.80
C GLY A 91 0.36 -16.10 1.52
N THR A 92 1.53 -15.63 1.09
CA THR A 92 2.83 -16.12 1.57
C THR A 92 3.42 -15.12 2.54
N SER A 93 3.76 -15.57 3.75
CA SER A 93 4.44 -14.76 4.76
C SER A 93 5.17 -15.63 5.77
N ARG A 94 6.34 -15.16 6.21
CA ARG A 94 7.01 -15.64 7.44
C ARG A 94 6.30 -15.29 8.74
N TYR A 95 5.42 -14.29 8.75
CA TYR A 95 4.72 -13.86 9.95
C TYR A 95 3.47 -14.70 10.18
N SER A 96 3.12 -14.93 11.45
CA SER A 96 1.86 -15.60 11.77
C SER A 96 0.65 -14.75 11.37
N ALA A 97 -0.47 -15.40 11.05
CA ALA A 97 -1.72 -14.70 10.75
C ALA A 97 -2.11 -13.71 11.87
N ASN A 98 -1.89 -14.10 13.13
CA ASN A 98 -2.17 -13.25 14.29
C ASN A 98 -1.32 -11.97 14.29
N ALA A 99 -0.02 -12.07 14.01
CA ALA A 99 0.85 -10.89 13.92
C ALA A 99 0.44 -9.94 12.79
N ILE A 100 -0.04 -10.50 11.66
CA ILE A 100 -0.55 -9.71 10.53
C ILE A 100 -1.84 -8.98 10.91
N VAL A 101 -2.78 -9.65 11.59
CA VAL A 101 -4.02 -9.03 12.07
C VAL A 101 -3.73 -7.94 13.11
N GLU A 102 -2.80 -8.18 14.02
CA GLU A 102 -2.37 -7.19 15.01
C GLU A 102 -1.70 -5.97 14.35
N ALA A 103 -0.85 -6.21 13.35
CA ALA A 103 -0.23 -5.14 12.58
C ALA A 103 -1.27 -4.28 11.84
N ALA A 104 -2.29 -4.92 11.27
CA ALA A 104 -3.41 -4.28 10.58
C ALA A 104 -4.23 -3.35 11.49
N GLY A 105 -4.31 -3.65 12.79
CA GLY A 105 -5.02 -2.83 13.77
C GLY A 105 -6.55 -2.90 13.67
N ILE A 106 -7.10 -3.80 12.85
CA ILE A 106 -8.54 -4.04 12.72
C ILE A 106 -8.97 -5.08 13.77
N LYS A 107 -10.04 -4.79 14.51
CA LYS A 107 -10.53 -5.67 15.57
C LYS A 107 -11.85 -6.34 15.18
N LYS A 108 -12.04 -7.57 15.65
CA LYS A 108 -13.36 -8.22 15.62
C LYS A 108 -14.36 -7.38 16.42
N GLY A 109 -15.60 -7.32 15.93
CA GLY A 109 -16.69 -6.52 16.50
C GLY A 109 -16.76 -5.07 16.03
N GLU A 110 -15.71 -4.55 15.37
CA GLU A 110 -15.74 -3.24 14.72
C GLU A 110 -16.71 -3.25 13.53
N ASN A 111 -17.21 -2.07 13.15
CA ASN A 111 -18.05 -1.91 11.98
C ASN A 111 -17.22 -2.06 10.70
N LEU A 112 -17.62 -3.00 9.85
CA LEU A 112 -16.98 -3.35 8.58
C LEU A 112 -16.82 -2.16 7.63
N PHE A 113 -17.81 -1.26 7.58
CA PHE A 113 -17.77 -0.08 6.71
C PHE A 113 -16.90 1.05 7.26
N LEU A 114 -16.81 1.16 8.59
CA LEU A 114 -15.97 2.19 9.24
C LEU A 114 -14.50 1.77 9.34
N ALA A 115 -14.21 0.46 9.26
CA ALA A 115 -12.84 -0.05 9.31
C ALA A 115 -11.97 0.56 8.20
N ASN A 116 -10.82 1.12 8.57
CA ASN A 116 -9.88 1.74 7.64
C ASN A 116 -8.99 0.68 6.95
N THR A 117 -9.47 0.13 5.83
CA THR A 117 -8.77 -0.91 5.07
C THR A 117 -7.45 -0.44 4.44
N GLU A 118 -7.39 0.81 3.98
CA GLU A 118 -6.18 1.37 3.38
C GLU A 118 -5.10 1.62 4.44
N GLY A 119 -5.49 2.24 5.56
CA GLY A 119 -4.61 2.42 6.71
C GLY A 119 -4.11 1.09 7.28
N ALA A 120 -4.97 0.07 7.35
CA ALA A 120 -4.58 -1.27 7.75
C ALA A 120 -3.55 -1.90 6.80
N SER A 121 -3.74 -1.75 5.49
CA SER A 121 -2.79 -2.24 4.48
C SER A 121 -1.42 -1.59 4.64
N ALA A 122 -1.38 -0.26 4.82
CA ALA A 122 -0.15 0.49 5.06
C ALA A 122 0.52 0.12 6.40
N ALA A 123 -0.26 -0.04 7.47
CA ALA A 123 0.23 -0.41 8.78
C ALA A 123 0.91 -1.80 8.78
N ILE A 124 0.35 -2.77 8.04
CA ILE A 124 0.98 -4.07 7.83
C ILE A 124 2.36 -3.90 7.20
N GLN A 125 2.46 -3.20 6.05
CA GLN A 125 3.74 -3.01 5.34
C GLN A 125 4.78 -2.23 6.13
N GLN A 126 4.34 -1.33 7.02
CA GLN A 126 5.22 -0.54 7.88
C GLN A 126 5.75 -1.34 9.06
N LYS A 127 4.88 -2.06 9.78
CA LYS A 127 5.24 -2.82 10.98
C LYS A 127 5.91 -4.16 10.67
N LEU A 128 5.63 -4.73 9.50
CA LEU A 128 6.12 -6.04 9.07
C LEU A 128 6.96 -5.87 7.78
N PRO A 129 8.25 -5.51 7.90
CA PRO A 129 9.08 -5.11 6.76
C PRO A 129 9.18 -6.15 5.63
N TYR A 130 9.15 -7.44 5.97
CA TYR A 130 9.19 -8.54 5.00
C TYR A 130 7.93 -8.64 4.13
N ILE A 131 6.82 -7.99 4.51
CA ILE A 131 5.62 -7.93 3.66
C ILE A 131 5.78 -6.79 2.65
N GLY A 132 5.78 -7.16 1.37
CA GLY A 132 5.91 -6.24 0.25
C GLY A 132 4.57 -5.66 -0.16
N THR A 133 3.58 -6.52 -0.30
CA THR A 133 2.22 -6.15 -0.67
C THR A 133 1.26 -6.66 0.39
N ALA A 134 0.45 -5.75 0.93
CA ALA A 134 -0.69 -6.09 1.77
C ALA A 134 -1.93 -5.46 1.14
N LYS A 135 -2.98 -6.25 0.94
CA LYS A 135 -4.28 -5.78 0.46
C LYS A 135 -5.35 -6.22 1.44
N VAL A 136 -5.97 -5.24 2.09
CA VAL A 136 -7.11 -5.45 2.97
C VAL A 136 -8.38 -5.10 2.22
N SER A 137 -9.35 -6.02 2.18
CA SER A 137 -10.64 -5.84 1.53
C SER A 137 -11.79 -6.33 2.39
N ARG A 138 -12.96 -5.72 2.21
CA ARG A 138 -14.19 -6.10 2.91
C ARG A 138 -14.85 -7.29 2.22
N GLY A 139 -15.18 -8.31 2.99
CA GLY A 139 -16.01 -9.44 2.59
C GLY A 139 -17.39 -9.32 3.24
N LEU A 140 -18.40 -8.93 2.47
CA LEU A 140 -19.75 -8.81 3.01
C LEU A 140 -20.31 -10.19 3.42
N PRO A 141 -21.16 -10.27 4.45
CA PRO A 141 -21.62 -9.16 5.29
C PRO A 141 -20.70 -8.83 6.49
N ALA A 142 -19.80 -9.72 6.90
CA ALA A 142 -19.16 -9.65 8.22
C ALA A 142 -17.66 -10.04 8.25
N LYS A 143 -16.95 -10.00 7.12
CA LYS A 143 -15.56 -10.49 7.02
C LYS A 143 -14.59 -9.43 6.53
N ILE A 144 -13.33 -9.54 6.95
CA ILE A 144 -12.19 -8.85 6.34
C ILE A 144 -11.25 -9.89 5.74
N TYR A 145 -10.85 -9.68 4.50
CA TYR A 145 -9.81 -10.46 3.84
C TYR A 145 -8.52 -9.65 3.80
N ILE A 146 -7.44 -10.26 4.27
CA ILE A 146 -6.08 -9.70 4.21
C ILE A 146 -5.25 -10.62 3.30
N LYS A 147 -4.89 -10.13 2.13
CA LYS A 147 -3.98 -10.83 1.21
C LYS A 147 -2.58 -10.23 1.34
N VAL A 148 -1.59 -11.04 1.68
CA VAL A 148 -0.20 -10.61 1.83
C VAL A 148 0.72 -11.34 0.85
N ALA A 149 1.80 -10.67 0.46
CA ALA A 149 2.90 -11.25 -0.29
C ALA A 149 4.23 -10.79 0.30
N GLU A 150 5.10 -11.76 0.57
CA GLU A 150 6.46 -11.53 1.04
C GLU A 150 7.36 -10.93 -0.06
N VAL A 151 8.31 -10.08 0.34
CA VAL A 151 9.37 -9.60 -0.55
C VAL A 151 10.48 -10.65 -0.59
N PRO A 152 10.85 -11.17 -1.76
CA PRO A 152 12.05 -11.99 -1.89
C PRO A 152 13.30 -11.20 -1.46
N VAL A 153 14.24 -11.89 -0.81
CA VAL A 153 15.50 -11.28 -0.38
C VAL A 153 16.45 -11.24 -1.57
N SER A 154 17.00 -10.06 -1.89
CA SER A 154 18.06 -9.90 -2.90
C SER A 154 19.44 -10.25 -2.32
N GLY A 155 19.67 -9.91 -1.05
CA GLY A 155 20.87 -10.32 -0.34
C GLY A 155 21.07 -9.58 0.97
N VAL A 156 22.24 -9.81 1.58
CA VAL A 156 22.68 -9.23 2.85
C VAL A 156 24.00 -8.53 2.63
N LEU A 157 24.10 -7.28 3.09
CA LEU A 157 25.37 -6.56 3.13
C LEU A 157 25.78 -6.26 4.57
N GLU A 158 27.08 -6.18 4.80
CA GLU A 158 27.63 -5.72 6.06
C GLU A 158 27.84 -4.20 6.03
N ASN A 159 27.37 -3.51 7.07
CA ASN A 159 27.61 -2.08 7.25
C ASN A 159 27.85 -1.78 8.73
N LYS A 160 29.05 -1.30 9.05
CA LYS A 160 29.48 -0.93 10.43
C LYS A 160 29.23 -2.06 11.45
N GLY A 161 29.57 -3.30 11.09
CA GLY A 161 29.44 -4.48 11.97
C GLY A 161 27.99 -4.98 12.16
N LYS A 162 27.04 -4.49 11.37
CA LYS A 162 25.66 -5.01 11.30
C LYS A 162 25.37 -5.56 9.91
N TYR A 163 24.47 -6.52 9.84
CA TYR A 163 24.03 -7.16 8.61
C TYR A 163 22.67 -6.63 8.19
N ILE A 164 22.59 -6.05 7.00
CA ILE A 164 21.40 -5.42 6.45
C ILE A 164 20.82 -6.34 5.39
N VAL A 165 19.61 -6.85 5.63
CA VAL A 165 18.86 -7.68 4.69
C VAL A 165 18.07 -6.78 3.74
N ILE A 166 18.25 -6.99 2.44
CA ILE A 166 17.67 -6.17 1.38
C ILE A 166 16.67 -6.98 0.58
N GLY A 167 15.46 -6.45 0.41
CA GLY A 167 14.46 -7.04 -0.48
C GLY A 167 14.74 -6.71 -1.95
N THR A 168 14.19 -7.49 -2.87
CA THR A 168 14.25 -7.21 -4.32
C THR A 168 13.64 -5.87 -4.72
N ASN A 169 12.79 -5.29 -3.87
CA ASN A 169 12.24 -3.95 -4.04
C ASN A 169 13.17 -2.82 -3.54
N GLY A 170 14.36 -3.12 -3.02
CA GLY A 170 15.31 -2.12 -2.49
C GLY A 170 15.00 -1.62 -1.06
N LYS A 171 14.05 -2.24 -0.37
CA LYS A 171 13.70 -1.94 1.02
C LYS A 171 14.59 -2.72 2.00
N VAL A 172 14.94 -2.11 3.12
CA VAL A 172 15.59 -2.81 4.24
C VAL A 172 14.53 -3.64 4.98
N LEU A 173 14.72 -4.96 4.99
CA LEU A 173 13.80 -5.90 5.63
C LEU A 173 14.18 -6.16 7.09
N GLU A 174 15.47 -6.28 7.37
CA GLU A 174 16.00 -6.54 8.70
C GLU A 174 17.40 -5.95 8.86
N ILE A 175 17.74 -5.52 10.08
CA ILE A 175 19.09 -5.17 10.48
C ILE A 175 19.47 -6.08 11.65
N ALA A 176 20.34 -7.05 11.40
CA ALA A 176 20.74 -8.07 12.34
C ALA A 176 22.16 -7.82 12.87
N ASN A 177 22.42 -8.28 14.10
CA ASN A 177 23.77 -8.24 14.70
C ASN A 177 24.64 -9.44 14.29
N ARG A 178 24.04 -10.46 13.66
CA ARG A 178 24.71 -11.66 13.16
C ARG A 178 24.25 -11.90 11.73
N MET A 179 25.13 -12.50 10.93
CA MET A 179 24.84 -12.82 9.54
C MET A 179 23.66 -13.80 9.49
N PRO A 180 22.53 -13.43 8.86
CA PRO A 180 21.43 -14.36 8.67
C PRO A 180 21.84 -15.44 7.66
N ALA A 181 21.44 -16.69 7.93
CA ALA A 181 21.75 -17.81 7.06
C ALA A 181 20.94 -17.77 5.75
N ASN A 182 21.45 -18.47 4.73
CA ASN A 182 20.75 -18.75 3.47
C ASN A 182 20.39 -17.53 2.59
N PHE A 183 21.09 -16.40 2.75
CA PHE A 183 20.95 -15.26 1.85
C PHE A 183 22.25 -14.96 1.11
N PRO A 184 22.17 -14.47 -0.14
CA PRO A 184 23.35 -14.02 -0.88
C PRO A 184 24.08 -12.90 -0.12
N VAL A 185 25.41 -12.95 -0.06
CA VAL A 185 26.22 -11.85 0.49
C VAL A 185 26.46 -10.82 -0.61
N ILE A 186 26.27 -9.53 -0.30
CA ILE A 186 26.55 -8.44 -1.23
C ILE A 186 27.75 -7.65 -0.72
N LYS A 187 28.78 -7.52 -1.56
CA LYS A 187 30.02 -6.77 -1.30
C LYS A 187 30.11 -5.54 -2.20
N GLY A 188 30.85 -4.54 -1.75
CA GLY A 188 31.16 -3.34 -2.53
C GLY A 188 30.08 -2.24 -2.55
N LEU A 189 28.90 -2.47 -1.94
CA LEU A 189 27.84 -1.46 -1.85
C LEU A 189 28.07 -0.49 -0.68
N SER A 190 28.10 0.80 -1.00
CA SER A 190 28.24 1.87 -0.01
C SER A 190 26.90 2.52 0.33
N LEU A 191 26.44 2.35 1.57
CA LEU A 191 25.18 2.94 2.03
C LEU A 191 25.38 4.27 2.77
N ALA A 192 24.56 5.27 2.43
CA ALA A 192 24.45 6.53 3.16
C ALA A 192 23.53 6.36 4.38
N LYS A 193 22.39 5.70 4.18
CA LYS A 193 21.38 5.48 5.22
C LYS A 193 20.64 4.17 5.01
N ALA A 194 20.42 3.44 6.09
CA ALA A 194 19.63 2.21 6.12
C ALA A 194 18.78 2.18 7.40
N GLU A 195 17.48 2.05 7.23
CA GLU A 195 16.51 1.93 8.33
C GLU A 195 15.52 0.83 7.98
N THR A 196 15.27 -0.09 8.91
CA THR A 196 14.29 -1.16 8.76
C THR A 196 12.94 -0.60 8.33
N GLY A 197 12.34 -1.19 7.30
CA GLY A 197 11.06 -0.75 6.77
C GLY A 197 11.14 0.38 5.74
N LYS A 198 12.32 0.93 5.45
CA LYS A 198 12.51 2.03 4.48
C LYS A 198 13.37 1.63 3.30
N MET A 199 13.32 2.45 2.25
CA MET A 199 14.21 2.34 1.10
C MET A 199 15.64 2.64 1.52
N ILE A 200 16.58 1.89 0.96
CA ILE A 200 18.01 2.14 1.15
C ILE A 200 18.39 3.45 0.46
N VAL A 201 19.23 4.24 1.12
CA VAL A 201 19.88 5.40 0.52
C VAL A 201 21.34 5.06 0.30
N TYR A 202 21.76 5.01 -0.96
CA TYR A 202 23.12 4.70 -1.37
C TYR A 202 23.99 5.97 -1.35
N LYS A 203 25.29 5.83 -1.12
CA LYS A 203 26.23 6.95 -1.26
C LYS A 203 26.54 7.27 -2.72
N ASP A 204 26.55 6.23 -3.55
CA ASP A 204 26.84 6.28 -4.96
C ASP A 204 25.62 5.79 -5.74
N SER A 205 25.03 6.66 -6.57
CA SER A 205 23.89 6.32 -7.41
C SER A 205 24.26 5.32 -8.51
N ALA A 206 25.50 5.33 -9.00
CA ALA A 206 25.94 4.38 -10.01
C ALA A 206 25.93 2.94 -9.45
N GLN A 207 26.37 2.76 -8.21
CA GLN A 207 26.29 1.46 -7.53
C GLN A 207 24.85 0.98 -7.35
N GLN A 208 23.92 1.90 -7.06
CA GLN A 208 22.50 1.59 -6.94
C GLN A 208 21.92 1.09 -8.28
N ASP A 209 22.23 1.78 -9.37
CA ASP A 209 21.73 1.43 -10.70
C ASP A 209 22.28 0.08 -11.16
N ILE A 210 23.59 -0.15 -11.00
CA ILE A 210 24.25 -1.43 -11.29
C ILE A 210 23.60 -2.57 -10.50
N PHE A 211 23.41 -2.40 -9.19
CA PHE A 211 22.82 -3.43 -8.34
C PHE A 211 21.37 -3.72 -8.72
N LYS A 212 20.59 -2.67 -9.04
CA LYS A 212 19.20 -2.79 -9.48
C LYS A 212 19.10 -3.57 -10.80
N ASP A 213 19.91 -3.20 -11.79
CA ASP A 213 19.92 -3.84 -13.10
C ASP A 213 20.36 -5.31 -13.01
N LEU A 214 21.37 -5.58 -12.19
CA LEU A 214 21.83 -6.95 -11.93
C LEU A 214 20.75 -7.79 -11.23
N THR A 215 20.12 -7.26 -10.19
CA THR A 215 19.05 -7.97 -9.45
C THR A 215 17.83 -8.22 -10.35
N ALA A 216 17.50 -7.27 -11.23
CA ALA A 216 16.44 -7.43 -12.22
C ALA A 216 16.78 -8.54 -13.23
N ALA A 217 18.00 -8.56 -13.76
CA ALA A 217 18.48 -9.62 -14.67
C ALA A 217 18.43 -11.00 -14.01
N ILE A 218 18.88 -11.13 -12.76
CA ILE A 218 18.80 -12.37 -11.97
C ILE A 218 17.35 -12.84 -11.82
N THR A 219 16.45 -11.93 -11.43
CA THR A 219 15.04 -12.24 -11.17
C THR A 219 14.31 -12.64 -12.45
N ASN A 220 14.50 -11.90 -13.54
CA ASN A 220 13.87 -12.17 -14.83
C ASN A 220 14.28 -13.53 -15.39
N ASN A 221 15.54 -13.90 -15.19
CA ASN A 221 16.09 -15.17 -15.64
C ASN A 221 15.92 -16.31 -14.62
N LYS A 222 15.37 -16.05 -13.42
CA LYS A 222 15.14 -17.07 -12.36
C LYS A 222 16.42 -17.83 -12.00
N LEU A 223 17.48 -17.10 -11.68
CA LEU A 223 18.75 -17.68 -11.24
C LEU A 223 18.81 -17.73 -9.71
N ASP A 224 18.34 -18.83 -9.12
CA ASP A 224 17.93 -18.84 -7.70
C ASP A 224 19.01 -19.29 -6.71
N LYS A 225 20.15 -19.81 -7.17
CA LYS A 225 21.24 -20.33 -6.30
C LYS A 225 22.42 -19.35 -6.16
N ILE A 226 22.15 -18.06 -6.10
CA ILE A 226 23.22 -17.07 -5.91
C ILE A 226 23.63 -17.04 -4.44
N THR A 227 24.93 -17.03 -4.19
CA THR A 227 25.51 -17.08 -2.85
C THR A 227 26.31 -15.83 -2.51
N GLU A 228 26.91 -15.17 -3.51
CA GLU A 228 27.61 -13.90 -3.35
C GLU A 228 27.44 -13.03 -4.59
N ILE A 229 27.34 -11.72 -4.40
CA ILE A 229 27.38 -10.68 -5.42
C ILE A 229 28.48 -9.69 -5.01
N ASP A 230 29.52 -9.58 -5.82
CA ASP A 230 30.63 -8.66 -5.58
C ASP A 230 30.61 -7.49 -6.57
N LEU A 231 30.36 -6.30 -6.04
CA LEU A 231 30.34 -5.01 -6.75
C LEU A 231 31.50 -4.10 -6.33
N SER A 232 32.53 -4.64 -5.65
CA SER A 232 33.65 -3.84 -5.14
C SER A 232 34.48 -3.22 -6.25
N ASN A 233 34.53 -3.85 -7.43
CA ASN A 233 35.21 -3.35 -8.61
C ASN A 233 34.21 -3.12 -9.76
N PRO A 234 33.94 -1.86 -10.17
CA PRO A 234 33.02 -1.55 -11.26
C PRO A 234 33.40 -2.17 -12.60
N SER A 235 34.68 -2.48 -12.84
CA SER A 235 35.14 -3.10 -14.08
C SER A 235 35.16 -4.64 -14.04
N LYS A 236 34.90 -5.23 -12.86
CA LYS A 236 34.95 -6.67 -12.64
C LYS A 236 33.86 -7.08 -11.65
N ILE A 237 32.63 -7.08 -12.14
CA ILE A 237 31.47 -7.52 -11.36
C ILE A 237 31.44 -9.04 -11.35
N GLN A 238 31.25 -9.64 -10.16
CA GLN A 238 31.29 -11.08 -10.00
C GLN A 238 30.10 -11.60 -9.21
N ILE A 239 29.66 -12.82 -9.51
CA ILE A 239 28.61 -13.54 -8.78
C ILE A 239 29.11 -14.94 -8.47
N LEU A 240 28.95 -15.39 -7.22
CA LEU A 240 29.18 -16.78 -6.86
C LEU A 240 27.86 -17.56 -6.90
N TYR A 241 27.78 -18.52 -7.80
CA TYR A 241 26.63 -19.43 -7.94
C TYR A 241 26.90 -20.75 -7.22
N ASP A 242 25.93 -21.18 -6.42
CA ASP A 242 25.88 -22.47 -5.71
C ASP A 242 27.12 -22.74 -4.83
N SER A 243 27.84 -21.69 -4.40
CA SER A 243 29.15 -21.77 -3.74
C SER A 243 30.23 -22.53 -4.54
N ARG A 244 30.07 -22.66 -5.87
CA ARG A 244 30.94 -23.48 -6.74
C ARG A 244 31.39 -22.80 -8.02
N ILE A 245 30.63 -21.85 -8.55
CA ILE A 245 30.93 -21.25 -9.85
C ILE A 245 31.03 -19.75 -9.69
N LEU A 246 32.23 -19.21 -9.86
CA LEU A 246 32.47 -17.77 -9.86
C LEU A 246 32.22 -17.22 -11.26
N MET A 247 31.08 -16.58 -11.46
CA MET A 247 30.73 -15.93 -12.71
C MET A 247 31.34 -14.53 -12.75
N ASN A 248 32.23 -14.28 -13.71
CA ASN A 248 32.77 -12.94 -13.97
C ASN A 248 31.96 -12.25 -15.07
N LEU A 249 31.19 -11.24 -14.71
CA LEU A 249 30.34 -10.47 -15.63
C LEU A 249 31.09 -9.30 -16.29
N GLY A 250 32.25 -8.91 -15.75
CA GLY A 250 33.03 -7.77 -16.25
C GLY A 250 32.34 -6.43 -16.00
N LEU A 251 32.24 -5.62 -17.05
CA LEU A 251 31.61 -4.30 -17.03
C LEU A 251 30.09 -4.37 -16.79
N PRO A 252 29.47 -3.31 -16.23
CA PRO A 252 28.05 -3.23 -15.95
C PRO A 252 27.22 -2.98 -17.21
N SER A 253 27.29 -3.92 -18.15
CA SER A 253 26.52 -3.92 -19.39
C SER A 253 25.93 -5.31 -19.62
N ASP A 254 24.78 -5.34 -20.30
CA ASP A 254 24.17 -6.55 -20.85
C ASP A 254 23.94 -7.67 -19.82
N PHE A 255 23.64 -7.30 -18.56
CA PHE A 255 23.44 -8.29 -17.49
C PHE A 255 22.37 -9.32 -17.84
N ASP A 256 21.26 -8.90 -18.43
CA ASP A 256 20.19 -9.82 -18.83
C ASP A 256 20.69 -10.90 -19.79
N TYR A 257 21.46 -10.51 -20.81
CA TYR A 257 22.07 -11.45 -21.76
C TYR A 257 23.07 -12.36 -21.04
N LYS A 258 24.00 -11.80 -20.26
CA LYS A 258 25.07 -12.57 -19.59
C LYS A 258 24.50 -13.58 -18.60
N ILE A 259 23.49 -13.19 -17.83
CA ILE A 259 22.80 -14.07 -16.87
C ILE A 259 22.00 -15.15 -17.60
N ARG A 260 21.28 -14.81 -18.67
CA ARG A 260 20.58 -15.80 -19.50
C ARG A 260 21.55 -16.81 -20.09
N PHE A 261 22.67 -16.35 -20.64
CA PHE A 261 23.70 -17.20 -21.21
C PHE A 261 24.33 -18.13 -20.17
N ALA A 262 24.67 -17.60 -18.99
CA ALA A 262 25.15 -18.40 -17.87
C ALA A 262 24.14 -19.48 -17.47
N LYS A 263 22.86 -19.11 -17.37
CA LYS A 263 21.79 -20.05 -17.06
C LYS A 263 21.69 -21.16 -18.11
N THR A 264 21.75 -20.85 -19.39
CA THR A 264 21.75 -21.85 -20.46
C THR A 264 22.91 -22.84 -20.32
N ILE A 265 24.12 -22.37 -20.01
CA ILE A 265 25.28 -23.26 -19.79
C ILE A 265 25.05 -24.20 -18.60
N LEU A 266 24.49 -23.68 -17.51
CA LEU A 266 24.19 -24.45 -16.30
C LEU A 266 23.08 -25.47 -16.54
N ASP A 267 22.00 -25.08 -17.22
CA ASP A 267 20.83 -25.93 -17.51
C ASP A 267 21.17 -27.03 -18.54
N GLU A 268 22.07 -26.76 -19.49
CA GLU A 268 22.56 -27.75 -20.47
C GLU A 268 23.51 -28.79 -19.84
N GLY A 269 23.89 -28.64 -18.56
CA GLY A 269 24.76 -29.58 -17.86
C GLY A 269 26.19 -29.58 -18.39
N LYS A 270 26.62 -28.51 -19.05
CA LYS A 270 28.01 -28.34 -19.54
C LYS A 270 29.01 -28.24 -18.40
N ILE A 271 28.55 -27.82 -17.22
CA ILE A 271 29.32 -27.80 -15.97
C ILE A 271 28.66 -28.82 -15.03
N LYS A 272 29.43 -29.80 -14.56
CA LYS A 272 28.90 -30.87 -13.68
C LYS A 272 28.62 -30.34 -12.27
N GLU A 273 27.79 -31.06 -11.52
CA GLU A 273 27.43 -30.69 -10.14
C GLU A 273 28.62 -30.71 -9.15
N ASN A 274 29.70 -31.40 -9.48
CA ASN A 274 30.92 -31.46 -8.68
C ASN A 274 32.06 -30.59 -9.21
N GLU A 275 31.82 -29.86 -10.31
CA GLU A 275 32.81 -28.95 -10.88
C GLU A 275 32.78 -27.60 -10.16
N TYR A 276 33.99 -27.07 -9.95
CA TYR A 276 34.26 -25.77 -9.36
C TYR A 276 35.08 -24.98 -10.37
N GLY A 277 34.87 -23.67 -10.45
CA GLY A 277 35.62 -22.89 -11.41
C GLY A 277 35.12 -21.47 -11.61
N THR A 278 35.75 -20.79 -12.55
CA THR A 278 35.37 -19.44 -12.96
C THR A 278 34.72 -19.48 -14.34
N LEU A 279 33.48 -19.01 -14.44
CA LEU A 279 32.80 -18.80 -15.71
C LEU A 279 32.97 -17.35 -16.13
N ASN A 280 33.83 -17.08 -17.11
CA ASN A 280 34.03 -15.75 -17.62
C ASN A 280 32.99 -15.40 -18.70
N LEU A 281 32.21 -14.37 -18.41
CA LEU A 281 31.10 -13.85 -19.22
C LEU A 281 31.34 -12.39 -19.63
N SER A 282 32.52 -11.82 -19.36
CA SER A 282 32.80 -10.40 -19.61
C SER A 282 32.65 -10.03 -21.09
N VAL A 283 32.96 -10.95 -22.00
CA VAL A 283 32.87 -10.79 -23.46
C VAL A 283 31.67 -11.54 -24.08
N ALA A 284 30.82 -12.15 -23.26
CA ALA A 284 29.76 -13.04 -23.77
C ALA A 284 28.76 -12.30 -24.66
N ALA A 285 28.44 -11.05 -24.34
CA ALA A 285 27.52 -10.23 -25.13
C ALA A 285 28.11 -9.77 -26.48
N GLU A 286 29.43 -9.64 -26.57
CA GLU A 286 30.13 -9.17 -27.77
C GLU A 286 30.42 -10.33 -28.73
N ASP A 287 30.93 -11.44 -28.21
CA ASP A 287 31.47 -12.54 -29.01
C ASP A 287 30.60 -13.80 -29.03
N ASN A 288 29.46 -13.83 -28.30
CA ASN A 288 28.66 -15.04 -28.04
C ASN A 288 29.50 -16.21 -27.48
N LYS A 289 30.57 -15.91 -26.75
CA LYS A 289 31.51 -16.89 -26.19
C LYS A 289 31.70 -16.67 -24.70
N SER A 290 31.81 -17.77 -23.95
CA SER A 290 32.28 -17.78 -22.57
C SER A 290 33.40 -18.78 -22.39
N PHE A 291 34.24 -18.52 -21.40
CA PHE A 291 35.31 -19.44 -21.03
C PHE A 291 35.06 -19.94 -19.61
N PHE A 292 35.02 -21.26 -19.44
CA PHE A 292 35.00 -21.87 -18.12
C PHE A 292 36.41 -22.36 -17.79
N ASP A 293 36.93 -21.87 -16.66
CA ASP A 293 38.23 -22.27 -16.12
C ASP A 293 38.01 -23.12 -14.86
N PRO A 294 38.15 -24.46 -14.94
CA PRO A 294 37.99 -25.33 -13.80
C PRO A 294 39.06 -25.05 -12.74
N SER A 295 38.65 -24.80 -11.51
CA SER A 295 39.56 -24.60 -10.37
C SER A 295 39.13 -25.47 -9.21
N HIS A 296 40.08 -26.23 -8.65
CA HIS A 296 39.84 -27.05 -7.45
C HIS A 296 39.83 -26.27 -6.13
N ALA A 297 39.96 -24.94 -6.16
CA ALA A 297 39.97 -24.11 -4.94
C ALA A 297 39.23 -22.79 -5.16
N ILE A 298 38.02 -22.67 -4.58
CA ILE A 298 37.42 -21.38 -4.28
C ILE A 298 37.84 -21.05 -2.86
N SER A 299 38.98 -20.39 -2.73
CA SER A 299 39.49 -19.96 -1.42
C SER A 299 38.67 -18.79 -0.90
N SER A 300 37.62 -19.09 -0.14
CA SER A 300 37.01 -18.15 0.81
C SER A 300 36.43 -18.89 2.03
N ALA A 301 37.27 -19.66 2.72
CA ALA A 301 36.99 -20.06 4.10
C ALA A 301 37.72 -19.10 5.07
N PRO A 302 37.05 -18.52 6.08
CA PRO A 302 37.76 -17.87 7.17
C PRO A 302 38.56 -18.93 7.92
N SER A 303 39.83 -18.65 8.18
CA SER A 303 40.73 -19.47 8.97
C SER A 303 40.13 -19.78 10.34
N ARG A 304 39.56 -20.98 10.49
CA ARG A 304 39.39 -21.60 11.80
C ARG A 304 40.78 -21.95 12.32
N GLN A 305 41.36 -21.06 13.11
CA GLN A 305 42.46 -21.41 14.00
C GLN A 305 42.00 -22.59 14.86
N SER A 306 42.61 -23.75 14.64
CA SER A 306 42.52 -24.87 15.57
C SER A 306 43.44 -24.56 16.76
N PRO A 307 43.06 -24.92 18.01
CA PRO A 307 43.92 -24.69 19.16
C PRO A 307 45.14 -25.60 19.08
N SER A 308 46.32 -25.02 19.27
CA SER A 308 47.58 -25.72 19.50
C SER A 308 47.45 -26.67 20.68
N SER A 309 47.61 -27.97 20.43
CA SER A 309 47.85 -28.97 21.46
C SER A 309 49.22 -28.72 22.09
N ALA A 310 49.22 -28.32 23.36
CA ALA A 310 50.41 -28.27 24.18
C ALA A 310 50.89 -29.70 24.46
N SER A 311 52.05 -30.06 23.92
CA SER A 311 52.80 -31.25 24.34
C SER A 311 53.66 -30.87 25.55
N SER A 312 53.25 -31.28 26.75
CA SER A 312 54.11 -31.26 27.93
C SER A 312 55.11 -32.42 27.85
N SER A 313 56.34 -32.11 27.48
CA SER A 313 57.49 -32.99 27.69
C SER A 313 57.88 -32.97 29.17
N THR A 314 57.57 -34.04 29.89
CA THR A 314 58.19 -34.35 31.18
C THR A 314 59.55 -34.98 30.90
N SER A 315 60.63 -34.27 31.28
CA SER A 315 62.00 -34.78 31.29
C SER A 315 62.58 -34.51 32.68
N SER A 316 62.84 -35.59 33.40
CA SER A 316 63.43 -35.66 34.74
C SER A 316 64.95 -35.41 34.72
N ALA A 317 65.48 -34.77 35.78
CA ALA A 317 66.83 -34.86 36.39
C ALA A 317 67.09 -33.52 37.13
N GLN A 318 67.52 -33.42 38.40
CA GLN A 318 68.14 -34.31 39.38
C GLN A 318 67.54 -34.06 40.77
#